data_AF-A0A356SBT9-F1
#
_entry.id   AF-A0A356SBT9-F1
#
_cell.length_a   1.000
_cell.length_b   1.000
_cell.length_c   1.000
_cell.angle_alpha   90.00
_cell.angle_beta   90.00
_cell.angle_gamma   90.00
#
_symmetry.space_group_name_H-M   'P 1'
#
loop_
_entity.id
_entity.type
_entity.pdbx_description
1 polymer ?
#
loop_
_entity_poly.entity_id
_entity_poly.type
_entity_poly.pdbx_seq_one_letter_code
_entity_poly.pdbx_strand_id
1 'polypeptide(L)'
;LLVIFVLPRFAVKTVIDDSVTTGLVTPGEQLAAESGRTAEATERSPFAEAQMAKARRAAQEVLQTLLETQSRLEARAADQWAAERFLEVSGMAAVGDDYYRQQDFSAAEQAYSRALNAMAELETRLGSEIDNRLDALL
;
A
#
# COMPACT_ATOMS: atom_id res chain seq x y z
N LEU A 1 -26.75 13.12 5.61
CA LEU A 1 -26.39 11.75 6.06
C LEU A 1 -25.75 11.90 7.44
N LEU A 2 -26.28 11.24 8.48
CA LEU A 2 -25.79 11.37 9.86
C LEU A 2 -24.87 10.19 10.17
N VAL A 3 -23.63 10.45 10.59
CA VAL A 3 -22.69 9.42 11.06
C VAL A 3 -22.63 9.48 12.58
N ILE A 4 -23.07 8.41 13.24
CA ILE A 4 -23.05 8.27 14.70
C ILE A 4 -21.75 7.57 15.10
N PHE A 5 -21.01 8.20 16.02
CA PHE A 5 -19.76 7.68 16.58
C PHE A 5 -20.07 6.95 17.89
N VAL A 6 -19.66 5.69 18.01
CA VAL A 6 -19.78 4.90 19.25
C VAL A 6 -18.39 4.58 19.76
N LEU A 7 -18.07 5.04 20.97
CA LEU A 7 -16.80 4.79 21.65
C LEU A 7 -16.90 3.50 22.49
N PRO A 8 -15.94 2.55 22.38
CA PRO A 8 -15.77 1.51 23.39
C PRO A 8 -15.15 2.11 24.66
N ARG A 9 -15.72 1.74 25.81
CA ARG A 9 -15.23 2.09 27.15
C ARG A 9 -14.26 1.02 27.64
N PHE A 10 -12.99 1.38 27.77
CA PHE A 10 -11.98 0.49 28.36
C PHE A 10 -12.02 0.63 29.89
N ALA A 11 -12.30 -0.47 30.58
CA ALA A 11 -12.15 -0.54 32.03
C ALA A 11 -10.65 -0.65 32.36
N VAL A 12 -10.10 0.38 33.01
CA VAL A 12 -8.79 0.29 33.65
C VAL A 12 -8.92 -0.69 34.81
N LYS A 13 -8.22 -1.84 34.71
CA LYS A 13 -8.03 -2.75 35.82
C LYS A 13 -6.57 -2.65 36.25
N THR A 14 -6.29 -1.76 37.19
CA THR A 14 -4.99 -1.69 37.86
C THR A 14 -4.87 -2.93 38.73
N VAL A 15 -4.15 -3.93 38.23
CA VAL A 15 -3.59 -4.99 39.08
C VAL A 15 -2.18 -4.53 39.39
N ILE A 16 -2.04 -3.81 40.51
CA ILE A 16 -0.76 -3.77 41.21
C ILE A 16 -0.68 -5.12 41.91
N ASP A 17 0.10 -6.03 41.34
CA ASP A 17 0.56 -7.20 42.09
C ASP A 17 2.05 -7.06 42.29
N ASP A 18 2.36 -6.61 43.50
CA ASP A 18 3.70 -6.60 44.09
C ASP A 18 4.01 -8.05 44.48
N SER A 19 4.50 -8.83 43.53
CA SER A 19 4.98 -10.19 43.77
C SER A 19 6.44 -10.29 43.35
N VAL A 20 7.31 -9.76 44.22
CA VAL A 20 8.66 -10.30 44.38
C VAL A 20 8.49 -11.76 44.80
N THR A 21 8.63 -12.68 43.86
CA THR A 21 8.84 -14.10 44.17
C THR A 21 9.87 -14.66 43.20
N THR A 22 11.08 -14.75 43.72
CA THR A 22 12.13 -15.66 43.26
C THR A 22 11.55 -17.06 43.17
N GLY A 23 11.31 -17.55 41.95
CA GLY A 23 10.73 -18.86 41.70
C GLY A 23 11.32 -19.51 40.45
N LEU A 24 12.39 -20.27 40.68
CA LEU A 24 12.88 -21.44 39.94
C LEU A 24 12.54 -21.51 38.43
N VAL A 25 13.54 -21.15 37.62
CA VAL A 25 13.62 -21.39 36.18
C VAL A 25 13.38 -22.87 35.85
N THR A 26 12.36 -23.13 35.01
CA THR A 26 12.21 -24.38 34.26
C THR A 26 12.85 -24.16 32.88
N PRO A 27 14.01 -24.75 32.55
CA PRO A 27 14.71 -24.50 31.29
C PRO A 27 14.03 -25.26 30.14
N GLY A 28 12.95 -24.70 29.59
CA GLY A 28 12.24 -25.30 28.45
C GLY A 28 11.35 -24.31 27.71
N GLU A 29 10.65 -23.44 28.43
CA GLU A 29 9.67 -22.51 27.84
C GLU A 29 10.24 -21.11 27.52
N GLN A 30 11.44 -20.78 28.01
CA GLN A 30 12.00 -19.41 27.93
C GLN A 30 12.55 -19.05 26.54
N LEU A 31 12.95 -20.04 25.74
CA LEU A 31 13.56 -19.81 24.42
C LEU A 31 12.57 -19.25 23.38
N ALA A 32 11.29 -19.63 23.44
CA ALA A 32 10.27 -19.11 22.52
C ALA A 32 9.82 -17.69 22.89
N ALA A 33 9.78 -17.37 24.19
CA ALA A 33 9.32 -16.08 24.69
C ALA A 33 10.37 -14.95 24.59
N GLU A 34 11.66 -15.27 24.42
CA GLU A 34 12.72 -14.29 24.19
C GLU A 34 12.87 -13.93 22.69
N SER A 35 12.67 -14.88 21.78
CA SER A 35 12.68 -14.63 20.33
C SER A 35 11.53 -13.72 19.88
N GLY A 36 10.33 -13.88 20.45
CA GLY A 36 9.19 -12.99 20.16
C GLY A 36 9.41 -11.56 20.67
N ARG A 37 9.95 -11.40 21.89
CA ARG A 37 10.25 -10.08 22.46
C ARG A 37 11.34 -9.32 21.71
N THR A 38 12.35 -10.03 21.20
CA THR A 38 13.43 -9.41 20.41
C THR A 38 12.99 -9.07 19.00
N ALA A 39 12.16 -9.90 18.35
CA ALA A 39 11.56 -9.59 17.05
C ALA A 39 10.62 -8.37 17.15
N GLU A 40 9.70 -8.36 18.11
CA GLU A 40 8.80 -7.22 18.34
C GLU A 40 9.54 -5.94 18.75
N ALA A 41 10.60 -6.04 19.57
CA ALA A 41 11.43 -4.89 19.92
C ALA A 41 12.25 -4.38 18.73
N THR A 42 12.64 -5.26 17.81
CA THR A 42 13.30 -4.88 16.56
C THR A 42 12.32 -4.18 15.61
N GLU A 43 11.10 -4.69 15.46
CA GLU A 43 10.02 -4.06 14.68
C GLU A 43 9.59 -2.70 15.25
N ARG A 44 9.66 -2.51 16.57
CA ARG A 44 9.43 -1.22 17.26
C ARG A 44 10.70 -0.40 17.49
N SER A 45 11.82 -0.75 16.87
CA SER A 45 13.03 0.06 16.97
C SER A 45 12.93 1.31 16.10
N PRO A 46 13.54 2.45 16.49
CA PRO A 46 13.60 3.64 15.64
C PRO A 46 14.21 3.39 14.25
N PHE A 47 15.11 2.40 14.13
CA PHE A 47 15.67 1.98 12.86
C PHE A 47 14.61 1.31 11.96
N ALA A 48 13.82 0.37 12.50
CA ALA A 48 12.74 -0.27 11.74
C ALA A 48 11.66 0.73 11.32
N GLU A 49 11.28 1.66 12.20
CA GLU A 49 10.36 2.75 11.87
C GLU A 49 10.89 3.63 10.73
N ALA A 50 12.18 3.99 10.75
CA ALA A 50 12.81 4.76 9.68
C ALA A 50 12.81 4.01 8.34
N GLN A 51 13.07 2.70 8.37
CA GLN A 51 13.01 1.85 7.18
C GLN A 51 11.58 1.77 6.61
N MET A 52 10.58 1.63 7.48
CA MET A 52 9.17 1.64 7.08
C MET A 52 8.76 3.00 6.50
N ALA A 53 9.19 4.10 7.12
CA ALA A 53 8.95 5.45 6.60
C ALA A 53 9.58 5.66 5.22
N LYS A 54 10.79 5.13 5.00
CA LYS A 54 11.46 5.14 3.70
C LYS A 54 10.65 4.35 2.66
N ALA A 55 10.23 3.13 2.98
CA ALA A 55 9.43 2.30 2.07
C ALA A 55 8.08 2.96 1.74
N ARG A 56 7.42 3.56 2.73
CA ARG A 56 6.18 4.32 2.52
C ARG A 56 6.38 5.47 1.53
N ARG A 57 7.48 6.23 1.68
CA ARG A 57 7.80 7.32 0.75
C ARG A 57 8.01 6.79 -0.67
N ALA A 58 8.76 5.71 -0.85
CA ALA A 58 8.98 5.10 -2.16
C ALA A 58 7.65 4.69 -2.84
N ALA A 59 6.75 4.04 -2.10
CA ALA A 59 5.41 3.71 -2.62
C ALA A 59 4.61 4.96 -3.03
N GLN A 60 4.69 6.04 -2.25
CA GLN A 60 4.01 7.31 -2.55
C GLN A 60 4.57 8.00 -3.81
N GLU A 61 5.88 7.94 -4.04
CA GLU A 61 6.52 8.52 -5.23
C GLU A 61 6.05 7.81 -6.51
N VAL A 62 5.96 6.48 -6.49
CA VAL A 62 5.42 5.70 -7.61
C VAL A 62 3.93 6.00 -7.81
N LEU A 63 3.15 6.05 -6.72
CA LEU A 63 1.72 6.39 -6.79
C LEU A 63 1.49 7.79 -7.38
N GLN A 64 2.31 8.78 -7.02
CA GLN A 64 2.21 10.12 -7.60
C GLN A 64 2.43 10.07 -9.12
N THR A 65 3.50 9.40 -9.57
CA THR A 65 3.82 9.26 -11.00
C THR A 65 2.71 8.52 -11.76
N LEU A 66 2.10 7.51 -11.14
CA LEU A 66 0.94 6.79 -11.65
C LEU A 66 -0.25 7.73 -11.87
N LEU A 67 -0.61 8.54 -10.87
CA LEU A 67 -1.72 9.48 -10.96
C LEU A 67 -1.48 10.60 -11.99
N GLU A 68 -0.25 11.09 -12.09
CA GLU A 68 0.13 12.04 -13.14
C GLU A 68 -0.04 11.44 -14.53
N THR A 69 0.32 10.16 -14.71
CA THR A 69 0.17 9.44 -15.97
C THR A 69 -1.29 9.20 -16.32
N GLN A 70 -2.11 8.80 -15.34
CA GLN A 70 -3.55 8.69 -15.49
C GLN A 70 -4.16 10.01 -15.96
N SER A 71 -3.80 11.12 -15.29
CA SER A 71 -4.30 12.45 -15.66
C SER A 71 -3.91 12.86 -17.08
N ARG A 72 -2.70 12.53 -17.54
CA ARG A 72 -2.28 12.79 -18.93
C ARG A 72 -3.11 11.99 -19.94
N LEU A 73 -3.42 10.72 -19.64
CA LEU A 73 -4.27 9.87 -20.48
C LEU A 73 -5.70 10.41 -20.55
N GLU A 74 -6.27 10.82 -19.42
CA GLU A 74 -7.59 11.44 -19.33
C GLU A 74 -7.65 12.75 -20.15
N ALA A 75 -6.64 13.61 -20.02
CA ALA A 75 -6.55 14.85 -20.80
C ALA A 75 -6.47 14.60 -22.31
N ARG A 76 -6.07 13.39 -22.73
CA ARG A 76 -6.03 12.92 -24.11
C ARG A 76 -7.26 12.07 -24.48
N ALA A 77 -8.30 12.10 -23.66
CA ALA A 77 -9.56 11.38 -23.86
C ALA A 77 -9.41 9.85 -23.97
N ALA A 78 -8.53 9.24 -23.17
CA ALA A 78 -8.35 7.79 -23.15
C ALA A 78 -9.64 7.01 -22.84
N ASP A 79 -10.61 7.64 -22.17
CA ASP A 79 -11.95 7.13 -21.98
C ASP A 79 -12.76 6.96 -23.28
N GLN A 80 -12.40 7.67 -24.36
CA GLN A 80 -13.09 7.61 -25.65
C GLN A 80 -12.42 6.68 -26.65
N TRP A 81 -11.09 6.52 -26.57
CA TRP A 81 -10.32 5.77 -27.54
C TRP A 81 -9.70 4.48 -27.01
N ALA A 82 -9.63 4.32 -25.68
CA ALA A 82 -9.18 3.09 -25.05
C ALA A 82 -9.97 2.75 -23.78
N ALA A 83 -11.28 3.05 -23.75
CA ALA A 83 -12.15 2.92 -22.58
C ALA A 83 -11.91 1.65 -21.76
N GLU A 84 -11.97 0.48 -22.39
CA GLU A 84 -11.83 -0.81 -21.71
C GLU A 84 -10.44 -0.98 -21.09
N ARG A 85 -9.39 -0.67 -21.85
CA ARG A 85 -8.00 -0.81 -21.39
C ARG A 85 -7.65 0.23 -20.32
N PHE A 86 -8.14 1.45 -20.48
CA PHE A 86 -7.96 2.52 -19.50
C PHE A 86 -8.64 2.17 -18.17
N LEU A 87 -9.86 1.62 -18.21
CA LEU A 87 -10.58 1.15 -17.03
C LEU A 87 -9.88 -0.02 -16.35
N GLU A 88 -9.45 -1.03 -17.13
CA GLU A 88 -8.74 -2.20 -16.62
C GLU A 88 -7.43 -1.81 -15.93
N VAL A 89 -6.61 -0.99 -16.57
CA VAL A 89 -5.32 -0.55 -16.00
C VAL A 89 -5.52 0.37 -14.80
N SER A 90 -6.53 1.24 -14.81
CA SER A 90 -6.89 2.06 -13.64
C SER A 90 -7.28 1.18 -12.44
N GLY A 91 -7.95 0.04 -12.68
CA GLY A 91 -8.29 -0.93 -11.64
C GLY A 91 -7.09 -1.64 -11.00
N MET A 92 -5.96 -1.76 -11.71
CA MET A 92 -4.76 -2.44 -11.19
C MET A 92 -4.16 -1.75 -9.96
N ALA A 93 -4.37 -0.43 -9.82
CA ALA A 93 -3.88 0.34 -8.68
C ALA A 93 -4.53 -0.08 -7.34
N ALA A 94 -5.74 -0.65 -7.36
CA ALA A 94 -6.46 -1.07 -6.17
C ALA A 94 -5.69 -2.15 -5.36
N VAL A 95 -4.91 -3.00 -6.05
CA VAL A 95 -4.04 -3.99 -5.40
C VAL A 95 -2.96 -3.28 -4.57
N GLY A 96 -2.41 -2.17 -5.07
CA GLY A 96 -1.47 -1.36 -4.31
C GLY A 96 -2.10 -0.74 -3.06
N ASP A 97 -3.35 -0.27 -3.18
CA ASP A 97 -4.09 0.30 -2.05
C ASP A 97 -4.36 -0.75 -0.95
N ASP A 98 -4.63 -2.00 -1.33
CA ASP A 98 -4.76 -3.11 -0.38
C ASP A 98 -3.47 -3.34 0.42
N TYR A 99 -2.32 -3.41 -0.26
CA TYR A 99 -1.02 -3.56 0.42
C TYR A 99 -0.68 -2.34 1.27
N TYR A 100 -0.97 -1.15 0.78
CA TYR A 100 -0.69 0.09 1.50
C TYR A 100 -1.48 0.17 2.81
N ARG A 101 -2.77 -0.23 2.81
CA ARG A 101 -3.59 -0.32 4.03
C ARG A 101 -3.05 -1.32 5.05
N GLN A 102 -2.42 -2.39 4.57
CA GLN A 102 -1.77 -3.42 5.40
C GLN A 102 -0.36 -3.02 5.86
N GLN A 103 0.10 -1.81 5.50
CA GLN A 103 1.46 -1.31 5.75
C GLN A 103 2.57 -2.11 5.05
N ASP A 104 2.23 -2.95 4.08
CA ASP A 104 3.20 -3.60 3.20
C ASP A 104 3.58 -2.64 2.07
N PHE A 105 4.39 -1.64 2.42
CA PHE A 105 4.75 -0.58 1.49
C PHE A 105 5.63 -1.09 0.34
N SER A 106 6.41 -2.15 0.54
CA SER A 106 7.22 -2.73 -0.53
C SER A 106 6.35 -3.47 -1.56
N ALA A 107 5.34 -4.21 -1.12
CA ALA A 107 4.37 -4.80 -2.06
C ALA A 107 3.51 -3.74 -2.73
N ALA A 108 3.13 -2.67 -2.01
CA ALA A 108 2.38 -1.54 -2.58
C ALA A 108 3.18 -0.83 -3.69
N GLU A 109 4.46 -0.51 -3.45
CA GLU A 109 5.36 0.09 -4.45
C GLU A 109 5.44 -0.76 -5.72
N GLN A 110 5.59 -2.07 -5.58
CA GLN A 110 5.64 -3.00 -6.72
C GLN A 110 4.30 -3.05 -7.47
N ALA A 111 3.18 -3.07 -6.76
CA ALA A 111 1.85 -3.07 -7.37
C ALA A 111 1.58 -1.76 -8.14
N TYR A 112 1.89 -0.61 -7.55
CA TYR A 112 1.79 0.68 -8.24
C TYR A 112 2.74 0.76 -9.44
N SER A 113 3.94 0.20 -9.34
CA SER A 113 4.91 0.18 -10.45
C SER A 113 4.40 -0.64 -11.63
N ARG A 114 3.74 -1.79 -11.37
CA ARG A 114 3.10 -2.58 -12.43
C ARG A 114 1.96 -1.83 -13.10
N ALA A 115 1.11 -1.15 -12.32
CA ALA A 115 0.03 -0.32 -12.87
C ALA A 115 0.60 0.84 -13.71
N LEU A 116 1.68 1.49 -13.24
CA LEU A 116 2.34 2.58 -13.95
C LEU A 116 2.91 2.10 -15.29
N ASN A 117 3.57 0.95 -15.32
CA ASN A 117 4.07 0.37 -16.57
C ASN A 117 2.94 0.08 -17.56
N ALA A 118 1.83 -0.48 -17.09
CA ALA A 118 0.67 -0.75 -17.95
C ALA A 118 0.01 0.55 -18.48
N MET A 119 0.02 1.65 -17.70
CA MET A 119 -0.44 2.95 -18.19
C MET A 119 0.53 3.56 -19.21
N ALA A 120 1.84 3.42 -18.99
CA ALA A 120 2.85 3.88 -19.94
C ALA A 120 2.74 3.12 -21.27
N GLU A 121 2.51 1.80 -21.24
CA GLU A 121 2.20 1.02 -22.44
C GLU A 121 0.96 1.54 -23.16
N LEU A 122 -0.09 1.90 -22.41
CA LEU A 122 -1.29 2.50 -22.99
C LEU A 122 -1.01 3.84 -23.67
N GLU A 123 -0.18 4.70 -23.08
CA GLU A 123 0.25 5.97 -23.70
C GLU A 123 0.91 5.74 -25.07
N THR A 124 1.68 4.67 -25.25
CA THR A 124 2.35 4.37 -26.54
C THR A 124 1.37 4.05 -27.67
N ARG A 125 0.15 3.63 -27.35
CA ARG A 125 -0.89 3.29 -28.35
C ARG A 125 -1.58 4.50 -28.96
N LEU A 126 -1.37 5.69 -28.41
CA LEU A 126 -2.03 6.90 -28.90
C LEU A 126 -1.73 7.18 -30.38
N GLY A 127 -0.49 6.93 -30.83
CA GLY A 127 -0.10 7.17 -32.22
C GLY A 127 -0.92 6.35 -33.21
N SER A 128 -0.99 5.04 -33.00
CA SER A 128 -1.76 4.15 -33.88
C SER A 128 -3.26 4.41 -33.81
N GLU A 129 -3.77 4.84 -32.67
CA GLU A 129 -5.17 5.24 -32.55
C GLU A 129 -5.50 6.51 -33.36
N ILE A 130 -4.59 7.49 -33.36
CA ILE A 130 -4.74 8.69 -34.20
C ILE A 130 -4.75 8.29 -35.68
N ASP A 131 -3.81 7.44 -36.11
CA ASP A 131 -3.72 6.97 -37.50
C ASP A 131 -5.01 6.25 -37.93
N ASN A 132 -5.50 5.31 -37.11
CA ASN A 132 -6.74 4.57 -37.39
C ASN A 132 -7.96 5.50 -37.56
N ARG A 133 -8.04 6.57 -36.75
CA ARG A 133 -9.15 7.53 -36.84
C ARG A 133 -9.05 8.42 -38.08
N LEU A 134 -7.83 8.79 -38.49
CA LEU A 134 -7.61 9.55 -39.72
C LEU A 134 -8.00 8.72 -40.94
N ASP A 135 -7.62 7.44 -40.98
CA ASP A 135 -7.95 6.52 -42.07
C ASP A 135 -9.48 6.31 -42.19
N ALA A 136 -10.20 6.27 -41.06
CA ALA A 136 -11.67 6.11 -41.06
C ALA A 136 -12.44 7.32 -41.62
N LEU A 137 -11.78 8.47 -41.82
CA LEU A 137 -12.38 9.71 -42.34
C LEU A 137 -12.12 9.95 -43.83
N LEU A 138 -11.30 9.12 -44.48
CA LEU A 138 -10.95 9.19 -45.90
C LEU A 138 -11.76 8.19 -46.73
#